data_AF-A0AAV5HRA7-F1
#
_entry.id   AF-A0AAV5HRA7-F1
#
_cell.length_a   1.000
_cell.length_b   1.000
_cell.length_c   1.000
_cell.angle_alpha   90.00
_cell.angle_beta   90.00
_cell.angle_gamma   90.00
#
_symmetry.space_group_name_H-M   'P 1'
#
loop_
_entity.id
_entity.type
_entity.pdbx_description
1 polymer ?
#
loop_
_entity_poly.entity_id
_entity_poly.type
_entity_poly.pdbx_seq_one_letter_code
_entity_poly.pdbx_strand_id
1 'polypeptide(L)'
;MMNRFIVISASLFLFLSILLLPLLNPNYWLKWRAALVPSTKLAADLIVRNGFTFTSDPSLPFADSMAIRDGRILRVGNYSSLQDLAGYGTKELNLEGKVVVPGLIDSHVHLIFGGLQVLKK
;
A
#
# COMPACT_ATOMS: atom_id res chain seq x y z
N MET A 1 -44.20 -41.85 -19.20
CA MET A 1 -44.61 -40.50 -18.76
C MET A 1 -43.97 -40.24 -17.40
N MET A 2 -43.26 -39.12 -17.23
CA MET A 2 -42.52 -38.81 -15.99
C MET A 2 -43.48 -38.24 -14.92
N ASN A 3 -43.36 -38.70 -13.67
CA ASN A 3 -44.26 -38.32 -12.59
C ASN A 3 -44.10 -36.83 -12.22
N ARG A 4 -45.13 -36.02 -12.49
CA ARG A 4 -45.11 -34.56 -12.28
C ARG A 4 -44.81 -34.17 -10.82
N PHE A 5 -45.16 -35.00 -9.84
CA PHE A 5 -44.85 -34.75 -8.43
C PHE A 5 -43.34 -34.81 -8.12
N ILE A 6 -42.62 -35.71 -8.80
CA ILE A 6 -41.16 -35.83 -8.63
C ILE A 6 -40.45 -34.59 -9.20
N VAL A 7 -40.93 -34.09 -10.33
CA VAL A 7 -40.35 -32.90 -10.95
C VAL A 7 -40.55 -31.66 -10.08
N ILE A 8 -41.76 -31.45 -9.55
CA ILE A 8 -42.07 -30.29 -8.70
C ILE A 8 -41.28 -30.33 -7.39
N SER A 9 -41.22 -31.49 -6.73
CA SER A 9 -40.48 -31.64 -5.47
C SER A 9 -38.96 -31.44 -5.65
N ALA A 10 -38.38 -31.95 -6.74
CA ALA A 10 -36.97 -31.75 -7.06
C ALA A 10 -36.64 -30.28 -7.35
N SER A 11 -37.49 -29.57 -8.10
CA SER A 11 -37.30 -28.14 -8.38
C SER A 11 -37.40 -27.28 -7.11
N LEU A 12 -38.34 -27.59 -6.22
CA LEU A 12 -38.50 -26.87 -4.96
C LEU A 12 -37.30 -27.08 -4.04
N PHE A 13 -36.78 -28.30 -3.96
CA PHE A 13 -35.59 -28.62 -3.15
C PHE A 13 -34.33 -27.94 -3.69
N LEU A 14 -34.15 -27.92 -5.02
CA LEU A 14 -33.04 -27.21 -5.66
C LEU A 14 -33.11 -25.70 -5.38
N PHE A 15 -34.30 -25.12 -5.50
CA PHE A 15 -34.51 -23.69 -5.27
C PHE A 15 -34.25 -23.31 -3.81
N LEU A 16 -34.77 -24.11 -2.87
CA LEU A 16 -34.58 -23.90 -1.44
C LEU A 16 -33.11 -24.07 -1.04
N SER A 17 -32.40 -25.06 -1.61
CA SER A 17 -30.96 -25.23 -1.43
C SER A 17 -30.18 -23.99 -1.88
N ILE A 18 -30.44 -23.48 -3.07
CA ILE A 18 -29.78 -22.28 -3.59
C ILE A 18 -30.03 -21.06 -2.71
N LEU A 19 -31.26 -20.91 -2.19
CA LEU A 19 -31.63 -19.80 -1.30
C LEU A 19 -30.95 -19.89 0.08
N LEU A 20 -30.71 -21.10 0.59
CA LEU A 20 -30.12 -21.36 1.92
C LEU A 20 -28.59 -21.49 1.90
N LEU A 21 -27.96 -21.75 0.76
CA LEU A 21 -26.49 -21.80 0.63
C LEU A 21 -25.76 -20.57 1.22
N PRO A 22 -26.25 -19.32 1.06
CA PRO A 22 -25.63 -18.14 1.66
C PRO A 22 -25.74 -18.08 3.19
N LEU A 23 -26.72 -18.77 3.79
CA LEU A 23 -26.91 -18.84 5.24
C LEU A 23 -26.02 -19.91 5.88
N LEU A 24 -25.77 -21.00 5.16
CA LEU A 24 -24.96 -22.13 5.64
C LEU A 24 -23.46 -21.86 5.57
N ASN A 25 -23.01 -20.94 4.72
CA ASN A 25 -21.61 -20.59 4.60
C ASN A 25 -21.40 -19.07 4.52
N PRO A 26 -20.90 -18.42 5.60
CA PRO A 26 -20.74 -16.97 5.66
C PRO A 26 -19.77 -16.41 4.61
N ASN A 27 -18.94 -17.26 4.00
CA ASN A 27 -18.03 -16.86 2.92
C ASN A 27 -18.73 -16.59 1.59
N TYR A 28 -19.99 -17.02 1.40
CA TYR A 28 -20.77 -16.64 0.21
C TYR A 28 -20.94 -15.12 0.12
N TRP A 29 -21.26 -14.46 1.24
CA TRP A 29 -21.42 -13.01 1.30
C TRP A 29 -20.08 -12.27 1.14
N LEU A 30 -18.96 -12.85 1.56
CA LEU A 30 -17.64 -12.24 1.40
C LEU A 30 -17.25 -12.08 -0.08
N LYS A 31 -17.58 -13.05 -0.95
CA LYS A 31 -17.25 -12.99 -2.39
C LYS A 31 -17.90 -11.80 -3.09
N TRP A 32 -19.11 -11.43 -2.69
CA TRP A 32 -19.83 -10.27 -3.27
C TRP A 32 -19.40 -8.94 -2.66
N ARG A 33 -19.03 -8.91 -1.37
CA ARG A 33 -18.52 -7.69 -0.72
C ARG A 33 -17.21 -7.21 -1.32
N ALA A 34 -16.32 -8.12 -1.72
CA ALA A 34 -15.06 -7.78 -2.37
C ALA A 34 -15.24 -7.06 -3.73
N ALA A 35 -16.33 -7.33 -4.45
CA ALA A 35 -16.62 -6.70 -5.73
C ALA A 35 -17.22 -5.28 -5.61
N LEU A 36 -17.76 -4.93 -4.44
CA LEU A 36 -18.46 -3.66 -4.19
C LEU A 36 -17.60 -2.62 -3.47
N VAL A 37 -16.42 -3.01 -2.96
CA VAL A 37 -15.44 -2.06 -2.41
C VAL A 37 -14.55 -1.60 -3.56
N PRO A 38 -14.59 -0.32 -3.96
CA PRO A 38 -13.61 0.21 -4.90
C PRO A 38 -12.23 -0.07 -4.30
N SER A 39 -11.34 -0.73 -5.03
CA SER A 39 -9.95 -0.83 -4.61
C SER A 39 -9.41 0.59 -4.58
N THR A 40 -9.23 1.15 -3.39
CA THR A 40 -8.54 2.43 -3.25
C THR A 40 -7.13 2.21 -3.76
N LYS A 41 -6.84 2.76 -4.94
CA LYS A 41 -5.50 2.71 -5.53
C LYS A 41 -4.52 3.24 -4.48
N LEU A 42 -3.49 2.46 -4.16
CA LEU A 42 -2.48 2.85 -3.18
C LEU A 42 -1.78 4.13 -3.69
N ALA A 43 -2.02 5.25 -3.02
CA ALA A 43 -1.40 6.53 -3.35
C ALA A 43 -0.20 6.79 -2.41
N ALA A 44 0.72 7.67 -2.79
CA ALA A 44 1.74 8.18 -1.88
C ALA A 44 1.23 9.41 -1.12
N ASP A 45 1.74 9.66 0.08
CA ASP A 45 1.54 10.94 0.77
C ASP A 45 2.51 11.99 0.22
N LEU A 46 3.72 11.55 -0.15
CA LEU A 46 4.79 12.36 -0.70
C LEU A 46 5.50 11.60 -1.84
N ILE A 47 5.69 12.26 -2.97
CA ILE A 47 6.64 11.87 -4.01
C ILE A 47 7.75 12.90 -4.06
N VAL A 48 8.97 12.45 -3.81
CA VAL A 48 10.18 13.26 -3.97
C VAL A 48 10.75 12.93 -5.34
N ARG A 49 11.11 13.95 -6.13
CA ARG A 49 11.58 13.77 -7.52
C ARG A 49 12.75 14.67 -7.85
N ASN A 50 13.46 14.31 -8.93
CA ASN A 50 14.58 15.07 -9.47
C ASN A 50 15.66 15.32 -8.39
N GLY A 51 16.00 14.27 -7.64
CA GLY A 51 17.10 14.26 -6.69
C GLY A 51 18.19 13.27 -7.09
N PHE A 52 19.24 13.22 -6.29
CA PHE A 52 20.24 12.15 -6.34
C PHE A 52 20.13 11.33 -5.05
N THR A 53 19.34 10.24 -5.08
CA THR A 53 19.02 9.45 -3.89
C THR A 53 19.95 8.27 -3.76
N PHE A 54 20.79 8.25 -2.72
CA PHE A 54 21.58 7.08 -2.34
C PHE A 54 20.70 6.13 -1.52
N THR A 55 20.53 4.89 -1.97
CA THR A 55 19.60 3.93 -1.34
C THR A 55 20.28 2.98 -0.36
N SER A 56 21.61 2.87 -0.43
CA SER A 56 22.40 1.80 0.22
C SER A 56 22.03 0.37 -0.21
N ASP A 57 21.25 0.19 -1.28
CA ASP A 57 20.92 -1.09 -1.89
C ASP A 57 21.89 -1.39 -3.05
N PRO A 58 22.68 -2.49 -3.01
CA PRO A 58 23.59 -2.85 -4.10
C PRO A 58 22.91 -3.04 -5.47
N SER A 59 21.63 -3.40 -5.50
CA SER A 59 20.87 -3.65 -6.74
C SER A 59 20.36 -2.37 -7.40
N LEU A 60 20.17 -1.30 -6.61
CA LEU A 60 19.78 0.02 -7.09
C LEU A 60 20.46 1.10 -6.23
N PRO A 61 21.79 1.32 -6.36
CA PRO A 61 22.52 2.18 -5.43
C PRO A 61 22.07 3.65 -5.46
N PHE A 62 21.57 4.09 -6.62
CA PHE A 62 21.09 5.45 -6.85
C PHE A 62 19.74 5.48 -7.55
N ALA A 63 18.92 6.48 -7.23
CA ALA A 63 17.62 6.74 -7.85
C ALA A 63 17.31 8.25 -7.93
N ASP A 64 16.42 8.64 -8.85
CA ASP A 64 16.04 10.05 -9.01
C ASP A 64 14.83 10.47 -8.15
N SER A 65 14.00 9.50 -7.76
CA SER A 65 12.71 9.72 -7.11
C SER A 65 12.34 8.62 -6.12
N MET A 66 11.51 8.98 -5.15
CA MET A 66 10.96 8.05 -4.15
C MET A 66 9.53 8.44 -3.76
N ALA A 67 8.68 7.44 -3.55
CA ALA A 67 7.32 7.57 -3.07
C ALA A 67 7.24 7.11 -1.62
N ILE A 68 6.61 7.91 -0.76
CA ILE A 68 6.48 7.66 0.68
C ILE A 68 5.00 7.63 1.06
N ARG A 69 4.62 6.67 1.91
CA ARG A 69 3.32 6.64 2.59
C ARG A 69 3.51 6.19 4.03
N ASP A 70 2.87 6.88 4.98
CA ASP A 70 2.89 6.54 6.40
C ASP A 70 4.32 6.34 6.96
N GLY A 71 5.25 7.20 6.52
CA GLY A 71 6.66 7.14 6.93
C GLY A 71 7.48 5.99 6.33
N ARG A 72 6.92 5.24 5.36
CA ARG A 72 7.61 4.14 4.67
C ARG A 72 7.77 4.41 3.18
N ILE A 73 8.87 3.91 2.62
CA ILE A 73 9.13 3.98 1.17
C ILE A 73 8.25 2.94 0.47
N LEU A 74 7.37 3.39 -0.42
CA LEU A 74 6.55 2.54 -1.27
C LEU A 74 7.32 2.08 -2.52
N ARG A 75 8.08 2.99 -3.12
CA ARG A 75 8.86 2.75 -4.34
C ARG A 75 10.00 3.75 -4.43
N VAL A 76 11.12 3.32 -4.99
CA VAL A 76 12.29 4.14 -5.31
C VAL A 76 12.75 3.82 -6.73
N GLY A 77 13.13 4.82 -7.51
CA GLY A 77 13.49 4.64 -8.92
C GLY A 77 13.39 5.94 -9.70
N ASN A 78 12.96 5.84 -10.97
CA ASN A 78 12.76 6.98 -11.84
C ASN A 78 11.36 7.58 -11.66
N TYR A 79 11.21 8.90 -11.80
CA TYR A 79 9.92 9.56 -11.61
C TYR A 79 8.77 8.94 -12.44
N SER A 80 9.07 8.48 -13.66
CA SER A 80 8.09 7.82 -14.54
C SER A 80 7.52 6.54 -13.94
N SER A 81 8.30 5.78 -13.17
CA SER A 81 7.84 4.56 -12.52
C SER A 81 7.07 4.83 -11.23
N LEU A 82 6.86 6.09 -10.81
CA LEU A 82 6.13 6.45 -9.60
C LEU A 82 4.78 7.13 -9.88
N GLN A 83 4.50 7.48 -11.14
CA GLN A 83 3.29 8.24 -11.52
C GLN A 83 1.99 7.50 -11.16
N ASP A 84 1.99 6.17 -11.12
CA ASP A 84 0.84 5.38 -10.70
C ASP A 84 0.50 5.57 -9.21
N LEU A 85 1.45 6.02 -8.41
CA LEU A 85 1.28 6.30 -6.97
C LEU A 85 0.87 7.75 -6.69
N ALA A 86 0.83 8.62 -7.70
CA ALA A 86 0.27 9.96 -7.55
C ALA A 86 -1.26 9.87 -7.48
N GLY A 87 -1.83 10.27 -6.34
CA GLY A 87 -3.26 10.26 -6.10
C GLY A 87 -3.76 11.56 -5.46
N TYR A 88 -5.03 11.57 -5.09
CA TYR A 88 -5.61 12.72 -4.40
C TYR A 88 -4.89 12.97 -3.07
N GLY A 89 -4.37 14.19 -2.90
CA GLY A 89 -3.64 14.60 -1.69
C GLY A 89 -2.15 14.24 -1.68
N THR A 90 -1.62 13.55 -2.70
CA THR A 90 -0.18 13.32 -2.83
C THR A 90 0.54 14.66 -3.01
N LYS A 91 1.54 14.92 -2.18
CA LYS A 91 2.44 16.07 -2.35
C LYS A 91 3.61 15.67 -3.25
N GLU A 92 4.02 16.57 -4.12
CA GLU A 92 5.25 16.40 -4.89
C GLU A 92 6.31 17.40 -4.46
N LEU A 93 7.53 16.91 -4.20
CA LEU A 93 8.68 17.70 -3.85
C LEU A 93 9.76 17.55 -4.93
N ASN A 94 10.03 18.63 -5.66
CA ASN A 94 11.15 18.70 -6.59
C ASN A 94 12.43 19.07 -5.84
N LEU A 95 13.45 18.22 -5.90
CA LEU A 95 14.71 18.45 -5.19
C LEU A 95 15.71 19.28 -5.98
N GLU A 96 15.50 19.51 -7.28
CA GLU A 96 16.39 20.32 -8.12
C GLU A 96 17.84 19.79 -8.14
N GLY A 97 17.99 18.48 -8.20
CA GLY A 97 19.30 17.80 -8.21
C GLY A 97 19.96 17.68 -6.83
N LYS A 98 19.30 18.07 -5.73
CA LYS A 98 19.83 17.88 -4.37
C LYS A 98 19.94 16.38 -4.02
N VAL A 99 20.83 16.09 -3.08
CA VAL A 99 21.14 14.72 -2.64
C VAL A 99 20.18 14.27 -1.54
N VAL A 100 19.71 13.03 -1.63
CA VAL A 100 19.00 12.33 -0.54
C VAL A 100 19.89 11.19 -0.07
N VAL A 101 20.07 11.10 1.24
CA VAL A 101 20.77 10.01 1.91
C VAL A 101 19.88 9.38 2.98
N PRO A 102 20.12 8.12 3.37
CA PRO A 102 19.49 7.57 4.56
C PRO A 102 19.79 8.46 5.77
N GLY A 103 18.82 8.58 6.68
CA GLY A 103 19.03 9.28 7.94
C GLY A 103 20.25 8.70 8.68
N LEU A 104 21.08 9.56 9.24
CA LEU A 104 22.26 9.11 9.98
C LEU A 104 21.82 8.34 11.23
N ILE A 105 22.40 7.16 11.41
CA ILE A 105 22.19 6.32 12.58
C ILE A 105 23.48 6.35 13.40
N ASP A 106 23.43 7.00 14.55
CA ASP A 106 24.51 6.97 15.53
C ASP A 106 24.33 5.76 16.46
N SER A 107 25.27 4.82 16.41
CA SER A 107 25.20 3.59 17.19
C SER A 107 25.63 3.79 18.65
N HIS A 108 26.36 4.87 18.95
CA HIS A 108 26.87 5.11 20.29
C HIS A 108 27.15 6.59 20.51
N VAL A 109 26.28 7.23 21.30
CA VAL A 109 26.40 8.64 21.65
C VAL A 109 26.21 8.87 23.14
N HIS A 110 26.95 9.83 23.67
CA HIS A 110 26.81 10.33 25.03
C HIS A 110 26.01 11.65 25.02
N LEU A 111 24.69 11.58 24.83
CA LEU A 111 23.83 12.76 24.62
C LEU A 111 23.90 13.79 25.76
N ILE A 112 23.97 13.34 27.02
CA ILE A 112 24.06 14.25 28.19
C ILE A 112 25.35 15.07 28.13
N PHE A 113 26.49 14.42 27.87
CA PHE A 113 27.78 15.10 27.75
C PHE A 113 27.78 16.06 26.54
N GLY A 114 27.19 15.65 25.42
CA GLY A 114 26.99 16.52 24.26
C GLY A 114 26.18 17.78 24.60
N GLY A 115 25.06 17.63 25.32
CA GLY A 115 24.24 18.76 25.76
C GLY A 115 25.00 19.73 26.68
N LEU A 116 25.74 19.19 27.66
CA LEU A 116 26.58 19.99 28.56
C LEU A 116 27.68 20.76 27.81
N GLN A 117 28.22 20.20 26.72
CA GLN A 117 29.23 20.87 25.90
C GLN A 117 28.65 22.07 25.14
N VAL A 118 27.42 21.97 24.64
CA VAL A 118 26.76 23.07 23.90
C VAL A 118 26.46 24.26 24.83
N LEU A 119 26.14 24.01 26.10
CA LEU A 119 25.86 25.06 27.09
C LEU A 119 27.09 25.83 27.58
N LYS A 120 28.30 25.37 27.27
CA LYS A 120 29.57 26.01 27.69
C LYS A 120 30.08 27.06 26.70
N LYS A 121 29.27 27.44 25.71
CA LYS A 121 29.52 28.56 24.80
C LYS A 121 28.83 29.82 25.32
#